data_AF-A0A1L6KWQ4-F1
#
_entry.id   AF-A0A1L6KWQ4-F1
#
_cell.length_a   1.000
_cell.length_b   1.000
_cell.length_c   1.000
_cell.angle_alpha   90.00
_cell.angle_beta   90.00
_cell.angle_gamma   90.00
#
_symmetry.space_group_name_H-M   'P 1'
#
loop_
_entity.id
_entity.type
_entity.pdbx_description
1 polymer ?
#
loop_
_entity_poly.entity_id
_entity_poly.type
_entity_poly.pdbx_seq_one_letter_code
_entity_poly.pdbx_strand_id
1 'polypeptide(L)'
;NPLTQQIKKDYFLLFMAIEEGVERFFPEIEFPEDEIAFIVLHFGSVLEIKKEETKIHALVVCSSGIGSSKMLASRLKKELPEIAKFDLSSLMELKEIDAASYDMIVSTVPIPYEHIDYIMVSPLLNEDDAVRVKSHIKRKIPYLIEKKRAQESAKESVEETVDMIGMAEQITNYMSVIRSILSHFTIEKKKTTEQHESTMRELMRQVESQGYLERADEVTAGLLE
;
A
#
# COMPACT_ATOMS: atom_id res chain seq x y z
N ASN A 1 -21.46 7.84 21.47
CA ASN A 1 -20.51 6.79 21.91
C ASN A 1 -19.05 7.20 21.56
N PRO A 2 -18.09 7.26 22.51
CA PRO A 2 -16.70 7.68 22.23
C PRO A 2 -15.96 6.76 21.24
N LEU A 3 -16.48 5.55 21.00
CA LEU A 3 -15.92 4.58 20.05
C LEU A 3 -16.54 4.68 18.65
N THR A 4 -17.55 5.52 18.41
CA THR A 4 -18.25 5.61 17.11
C THR A 4 -17.27 5.81 15.96
N GLN A 5 -16.32 6.74 16.10
CA GLN A 5 -15.33 7.03 15.05
C GLN A 5 -14.39 5.84 14.82
N GLN A 6 -14.04 5.11 15.87
CA GLN A 6 -13.24 3.90 15.74
C GLN A 6 -14.02 2.77 15.06
N ILE A 7 -15.29 2.57 15.42
CA ILE A 7 -16.16 1.55 14.81
C ILE A 7 -16.37 1.86 13.33
N LYS A 8 -16.65 3.11 12.98
CA LYS A 8 -16.82 3.56 11.59
C LYS A 8 -15.57 3.33 10.74
N LYS A 9 -14.39 3.42 11.35
CA LYS A 9 -13.11 3.11 10.70
C LYS A 9 -12.87 1.60 10.60
N ASP A 10 -13.09 0.86 11.67
CA ASP A 10 -12.79 -0.57 11.77
C ASP A 10 -13.82 -1.46 11.03
N TYR A 11 -15.02 -0.95 10.77
CA TYR A 11 -16.15 -1.65 10.14
C TYR A 11 -16.82 -0.78 9.08
N PHE A 12 -16.04 -0.10 8.27
CA PHE A 12 -16.56 0.93 7.36
C PHE A 12 -17.67 0.44 6.42
N LEU A 13 -17.48 -0.69 5.73
CA LEU A 13 -18.50 -1.16 4.78
C LEU A 13 -19.76 -1.60 5.50
N LEU A 14 -19.62 -2.28 6.64
CA LEU A 14 -20.76 -2.67 7.47
C LEU A 14 -21.51 -1.45 8.00
N PHE A 15 -20.79 -0.41 8.46
CA PHE A 15 -21.38 0.83 8.93
C PHE A 15 -22.22 1.48 7.85
N MET A 16 -21.67 1.59 6.64
CA MET A 16 -22.36 2.22 5.52
C MET A 16 -23.55 1.37 5.03
N ALA A 17 -23.45 0.04 5.07
CA ALA A 17 -24.56 -0.85 4.73
C ALA A 17 -25.72 -0.73 5.74
N ILE A 18 -25.41 -0.64 7.04
CA ILE A 18 -26.41 -0.41 8.07
C ILE A 18 -27.01 0.99 7.94
N GLU A 19 -26.19 2.03 7.76
CA GLU A 19 -26.64 3.42 7.54
C GLU A 19 -27.63 3.49 6.36
N GLU A 20 -27.28 2.93 5.20
CA GLU A 20 -28.18 2.87 4.04
C GLU A 20 -29.45 2.05 4.33
N GLY A 21 -29.31 0.91 5.03
CA GLY A 21 -30.44 0.08 5.41
C GLY A 21 -31.44 0.80 6.30
N VAL A 22 -30.96 1.48 7.35
CA VAL A 22 -31.85 2.21 8.27
C VAL A 22 -32.50 3.40 7.60
N GLU A 23 -31.77 4.16 6.78
CA GLU A 23 -32.32 5.26 5.97
C GLU A 23 -33.42 4.77 5.02
N ARG A 24 -33.21 3.60 4.39
CA ARG A 24 -34.15 3.05 3.40
C ARG A 24 -35.41 2.46 4.03
N PHE A 25 -35.27 1.71 5.13
CA PHE A 25 -36.37 0.95 5.72
C PHE A 25 -37.09 1.69 6.86
N PHE A 26 -36.45 2.70 7.46
CA PHE A 26 -36.99 3.48 8.57
C PHE A 26 -36.83 5.00 8.32
N PRO A 27 -37.34 5.54 7.19
CA PRO A 27 -37.10 6.93 6.80
C PRO A 27 -37.70 7.98 7.76
N GLU A 28 -38.65 7.59 8.61
CA GLU A 28 -39.28 8.47 9.60
C GLU A 28 -38.50 8.54 10.92
N ILE A 29 -37.47 7.70 11.10
CA ILE A 29 -36.67 7.61 12.32
C ILE A 29 -35.27 8.11 12.00
N GLU A 30 -34.82 9.11 12.76
CA GLU A 30 -33.44 9.57 12.69
C GLU A 30 -32.56 8.64 13.54
N PHE A 31 -31.58 8.01 12.89
CA PHE A 31 -30.59 7.17 13.57
C PHE A 31 -29.29 7.96 13.71
N PRO A 32 -28.98 8.49 14.90
CA PRO A 32 -27.69 9.14 15.10
C PRO A 32 -26.53 8.14 14.96
N GLU A 33 -25.36 8.64 14.58
CA GLU A 33 -24.21 7.79 14.20
C GLU A 33 -23.80 6.80 15.29
N ASP A 34 -24.05 7.11 16.57
CA ASP A 34 -23.74 6.24 17.68
C ASP A 34 -24.69 5.07 17.86
N GLU A 35 -25.96 5.20 17.47
CA GLU A 35 -26.91 4.08 17.38
C GLU A 35 -26.54 3.17 16.21
N ILE A 36 -26.18 3.74 15.06
CA ILE A 36 -25.66 2.98 13.92
C ILE A 36 -24.40 2.20 14.33
N ALA A 37 -23.46 2.85 15.03
CA ALA A 37 -22.25 2.19 15.53
C ALA A 37 -22.56 1.04 16.49
N PHE A 38 -23.60 1.16 17.31
CA PHE A 38 -24.03 0.10 18.21
C PHE A 38 -24.57 -1.11 17.44
N ILE A 39 -25.42 -0.87 16.44
CA ILE A 39 -25.96 -1.90 15.54
C ILE A 39 -24.81 -2.60 14.80
N VAL A 40 -23.85 -1.83 14.27
CA VAL A 40 -22.67 -2.35 13.58
C VAL A 40 -21.85 -3.27 14.47
N LEU A 41 -21.63 -2.90 15.74
CA LEU A 41 -20.91 -3.74 16.68
C LEU A 41 -21.65 -5.06 16.95
N HIS A 42 -22.98 -5.00 17.08
CA HIS A 42 -23.80 -6.19 17.26
C HIS A 42 -23.65 -7.14 16.06
N PHE A 43 -23.86 -6.65 14.84
CA PHE A 43 -23.69 -7.46 13.62
C PHE A 43 -22.25 -7.94 13.43
N GLY A 44 -21.26 -7.08 13.68
CA GLY A 44 -19.85 -7.44 13.57
C GLY A 44 -19.48 -8.59 14.50
N SER A 45 -20.01 -8.61 15.72
CA SER A 45 -19.79 -9.70 16.68
C SER A 45 -20.48 -11.01 16.26
N VAL A 46 -21.72 -10.94 15.78
CA VAL A 46 -22.52 -12.12 15.43
C VAL A 46 -22.05 -12.76 14.13
N LEU A 47 -21.65 -11.94 13.16
CA LEU A 47 -21.18 -12.40 11.85
C LEU A 47 -19.69 -12.74 11.84
N GLU A 48 -19.01 -12.65 13.00
CA GLU A 48 -17.56 -12.78 13.13
C GLU A 48 -16.79 -11.98 12.07
N ILE A 49 -17.35 -10.83 11.69
CA ILE A 49 -16.72 -9.95 10.70
C ILE A 49 -15.44 -9.46 11.37
N LYS A 50 -14.30 -9.93 10.88
CA LYS A 50 -13.00 -9.38 11.29
C LYS A 50 -13.04 -7.89 11.04
N LYS A 51 -12.39 -7.11 11.92
CA LYS A 51 -12.14 -5.69 11.66
C LYS A 51 -11.70 -5.59 10.21
N GLU A 52 -12.50 -4.90 9.42
CA GLU A 52 -12.22 -4.74 8.02
C GLU A 52 -10.90 -3.98 7.98
N GLU A 53 -9.78 -4.66 7.66
CA GLU A 53 -8.55 -3.97 7.22
C GLU A 53 -8.77 -3.24 5.89
N THR A 54 -10.02 -3.08 5.48
CA THR A 54 -10.39 -2.88 4.10
C THR A 54 -10.34 -1.42 3.76
N LYS A 55 -9.17 -1.09 3.28
CA LYS A 55 -8.82 0.18 2.69
C LYS A 55 -9.34 0.16 1.26
N ILE A 56 -10.39 0.92 0.95
CA ILE A 56 -10.83 1.08 -0.45
C ILE A 56 -9.61 1.54 -1.25
N HIS A 57 -9.32 0.85 -2.36
CA HIS A 57 -8.24 1.23 -3.26
C HIS A 57 -8.80 1.98 -4.46
N ALA A 58 -8.54 3.28 -4.51
CA ALA A 58 -9.02 4.16 -5.57
C ALA A 58 -7.91 4.47 -6.59
N LEU A 59 -8.28 4.53 -7.88
CA LEU A 59 -7.47 5.13 -8.93
C LEU A 59 -7.95 6.56 -9.20
N VAL A 60 -7.05 7.53 -9.15
CA VAL A 60 -7.33 8.92 -9.51
C VAL A 60 -6.79 9.20 -10.90
N VAL A 61 -7.68 9.54 -11.82
CA VAL A 61 -7.37 9.82 -13.22
C VAL A 61 -7.52 11.32 -13.50
N CYS A 62 -6.43 11.98 -13.89
CA CYS A 62 -6.46 13.41 -14.22
C CYS A 62 -5.80 13.71 -15.57
N SER A 63 -6.24 14.80 -16.21
CA SER A 63 -5.60 15.33 -17.42
C SER A 63 -4.33 16.13 -17.15
N SER A 64 -4.14 16.61 -15.92
CA SER A 64 -3.28 17.77 -15.61
C SER A 64 -1.91 17.42 -14.98
N GLY A 65 -1.43 16.18 -15.12
CA GLY A 65 -0.14 15.76 -14.58
C GLY A 65 -0.12 15.47 -13.06
N ILE A 66 1.08 15.22 -12.53
CA ILE A 66 1.31 14.65 -11.17
C ILE A 66 0.84 15.60 -10.04
N GLY A 67 0.97 16.91 -10.21
CA GLY A 67 0.71 17.91 -9.16
C GLY A 67 -0.77 18.00 -8.75
N SER A 68 -1.66 18.21 -9.72
CA SER A 68 -3.10 18.32 -9.46
C SER A 68 -3.71 17.00 -8.99
N SER A 69 -3.20 15.87 -9.49
CA SER A 69 -3.61 14.53 -9.08
C SER A 69 -3.28 14.24 -7.62
N LYS A 70 -2.08 14.64 -7.16
CA LYS A 70 -1.70 14.55 -5.75
C LYS A 70 -2.58 15.42 -4.85
N MET A 71 -2.94 16.62 -5.30
CA MET A 71 -3.81 17.51 -4.53
C MET A 71 -5.22 16.92 -4.36
N LEU A 72 -5.81 16.40 -5.44
CA LEU A 72 -7.10 15.72 -5.39
C LEU A 72 -7.05 14.51 -4.47
N ALA A 73 -6.04 13.64 -4.62
CA ALA A 73 -5.88 12.47 -3.75
C ALA A 73 -5.68 12.86 -2.28
N SER A 74 -4.95 13.95 -1.98
CA SER A 74 -4.80 14.45 -0.63
C SER A 74 -6.11 14.96 -0.02
N ARG A 75 -6.98 15.60 -0.83
CA ARG A 75 -8.30 16.04 -0.38
C ARG A 75 -9.23 14.84 -0.18
N LEU A 76 -9.27 13.93 -1.13
CA LEU A 76 -10.04 12.68 -1.01
C LEU A 76 -9.64 11.91 0.25
N LYS A 77 -8.35 11.78 0.54
CA LYS A 77 -7.87 11.12 1.76
C LYS A 77 -8.33 11.80 3.05
N LYS A 78 -8.49 13.13 3.03
CA LYS A 78 -8.93 13.90 4.20
C LYS A 78 -10.44 13.80 4.39
N GLU A 79 -11.20 13.96 3.32
CA GLU A 79 -12.67 13.95 3.35
C GLU A 79 -13.27 12.54 3.41
N LEU A 80 -12.53 11.54 2.90
CA LEU A 80 -12.95 10.14 2.78
C LEU A 80 -11.84 9.22 3.32
N PRO A 81 -11.61 9.21 4.66
CA PRO A 81 -10.58 8.39 5.29
C PRO A 81 -10.76 6.88 5.08
N GLU A 82 -11.94 6.44 4.65
CA GLU A 82 -12.24 5.07 4.21
C GLU A 82 -11.45 4.63 2.96
N ILE A 83 -11.07 5.57 2.11
CA ILE A 83 -10.19 5.30 0.97
C ILE A 83 -8.78 5.38 1.50
N ALA A 84 -8.13 4.23 1.57
CA ALA A 84 -6.85 4.15 2.25
C ALA A 84 -5.67 3.77 1.36
N LYS A 85 -5.93 3.56 0.07
CA LYS A 85 -4.89 3.66 -0.96
C LYS A 85 -5.40 4.45 -2.17
N PHE A 86 -4.53 5.29 -2.71
CA PHE A 86 -4.75 6.04 -3.94
C PHE A 86 -3.59 5.78 -4.89
N ASP A 87 -3.88 5.28 -6.09
CA ASP A 87 -2.92 5.35 -7.19
C ASP A 87 -3.32 6.51 -8.11
N LEU A 88 -2.33 7.08 -8.79
CA LEU A 88 -2.53 8.22 -9.68
C LEU A 88 -2.17 7.81 -11.09
N SER A 89 -2.99 8.20 -12.06
CA SER A 89 -2.74 7.92 -13.46
C SER A 89 -3.22 9.05 -14.36
N SER A 90 -2.61 9.19 -15.53
CA SER A 90 -3.15 10.00 -16.62
C SER A 90 -4.20 9.23 -17.44
N LEU A 91 -5.04 9.94 -18.19
CA LEU A 91 -5.99 9.29 -19.10
C LEU A 91 -5.30 8.41 -20.17
N MET A 92 -4.06 8.75 -20.53
CA MET A 92 -3.26 7.99 -21.49
C MET A 92 -2.77 6.66 -20.91
N GLU A 93 -2.25 6.70 -19.67
CA GLU A 93 -1.76 5.52 -18.93
C GLU A 93 -2.89 4.55 -18.55
N LEU A 94 -4.12 5.04 -18.41
CA LEU A 94 -5.27 4.21 -18.02
C LEU A 94 -5.46 2.98 -18.93
N LYS A 95 -5.01 3.02 -20.19
CA LYS A 95 -5.08 1.87 -21.12
C LYS A 95 -4.21 0.68 -20.71
N GLU A 96 -3.12 0.95 -20.00
CA GLU A 96 -2.14 -0.06 -19.59
C GLU A 96 -2.42 -0.58 -18.18
N ILE A 97 -3.40 0.02 -17.50
CA ILE A 97 -3.78 -0.30 -16.13
C ILE A 97 -5.00 -1.22 -16.16
N ASP A 98 -4.94 -2.30 -15.39
CA ASP A 98 -6.12 -3.11 -15.11
C ASP A 98 -7.07 -2.35 -14.17
N ALA A 99 -8.07 -1.69 -14.77
CA ALA A 99 -9.11 -0.96 -14.05
C ALA A 99 -9.89 -1.82 -13.04
N ALA A 100 -9.99 -3.14 -13.25
CA ALA A 100 -10.70 -4.06 -12.36
C ALA A 100 -9.96 -4.33 -11.04
N SER A 101 -8.65 -4.05 -11.00
CA SER A 101 -7.84 -4.16 -9.78
C SER A 101 -8.23 -3.13 -8.72
N TYR A 102 -8.87 -2.03 -9.12
CA TYR A 102 -9.33 -0.96 -8.24
C TYR A 102 -10.78 -1.18 -7.80
N ASP A 103 -11.11 -0.64 -6.63
CA ASP A 103 -12.47 -0.66 -6.09
C ASP A 103 -13.31 0.50 -6.63
N MET A 104 -12.65 1.60 -6.98
CA MET A 104 -13.27 2.77 -7.57
C MET A 104 -12.28 3.59 -8.40
N ILE A 105 -12.81 4.32 -9.38
CA ILE A 105 -12.05 5.24 -10.21
C ILE A 105 -12.67 6.62 -10.06
N VAL A 106 -11.84 7.59 -9.70
CA VAL A 106 -12.20 9.01 -9.59
C VAL A 106 -11.52 9.75 -10.73
N SER A 107 -12.27 10.48 -11.53
CA SER A 107 -11.70 11.22 -12.65
C SER A 107 -12.04 12.70 -12.62
N THR A 108 -11.11 13.53 -13.08
CA THR A 108 -11.36 14.95 -13.36
C THR A 108 -11.68 15.22 -14.83
N VAL A 109 -11.67 14.17 -15.66
CA VAL A 109 -11.98 14.24 -17.08
C VAL A 109 -12.88 13.10 -17.52
N PRO A 110 -13.60 13.23 -18.64
CA PRO A 110 -14.34 12.11 -19.23
C PRO A 110 -13.39 10.97 -19.61
N ILE A 111 -13.73 9.76 -19.16
CA ILE A 111 -13.06 8.53 -19.58
C ILE A 111 -13.84 7.94 -20.77
N PRO A 112 -13.23 7.80 -21.96
CA PRO A 112 -13.93 7.37 -23.19
C PRO A 112 -14.02 5.84 -23.31
N TYR A 113 -14.08 5.12 -22.20
CA TYR A 113 -14.13 3.65 -22.15
C TYR A 113 -15.45 3.21 -21.50
N GLU A 114 -16.35 2.62 -22.29
CA GLU A 114 -17.72 2.28 -21.84
C GLU A 114 -17.77 1.24 -20.70
N HIS A 115 -16.73 0.43 -20.55
CA HIS A 115 -16.63 -0.65 -19.57
C HIS A 115 -15.96 -0.22 -18.26
N ILE A 116 -15.58 1.05 -18.13
CA ILE A 116 -14.96 1.58 -16.92
C ILE A 116 -16.00 2.40 -16.15
N ASP A 117 -16.40 1.90 -14.99
CA ASP A 117 -17.25 2.67 -14.07
C ASP A 117 -16.39 3.63 -13.23
N TYR A 118 -16.69 4.93 -13.33
CA TYR A 118 -15.95 5.99 -12.65
C TYR A 118 -16.88 7.09 -12.16
N ILE A 119 -16.40 7.87 -11.20
CA ILE A 119 -17.04 9.11 -10.75
C ILE A 119 -16.26 10.33 -11.20
N MET A 120 -16.95 11.28 -11.82
CA MET A 120 -16.36 12.55 -12.23
C MET A 120 -16.47 13.60 -11.10
N VAL A 121 -15.36 14.24 -10.80
CA VAL A 121 -15.24 15.27 -9.76
C VAL A 121 -14.46 16.48 -10.30
N SER A 122 -14.60 17.62 -9.63
CA SER A 122 -13.73 18.76 -9.93
C SER A 122 -12.30 18.49 -9.44
N PRO A 123 -11.26 19.09 -10.06
CA PRO A 123 -9.87 18.97 -9.60
C PRO A 123 -9.62 19.41 -8.16
N LEU A 124 -10.54 20.21 -7.60
CA LEU A 124 -10.46 20.72 -6.24
C LEU A 124 -11.32 19.93 -5.25
N LEU A 125 -12.14 18.96 -5.67
CA LEU A 125 -13.06 18.22 -4.80
C LEU A 125 -13.89 19.19 -3.92
N ASN A 126 -14.95 19.76 -4.49
CA ASN A 126 -15.87 20.55 -3.68
C ASN A 126 -16.73 19.63 -2.76
N GLU A 127 -17.51 20.23 -1.86
CA GLU A 127 -18.34 19.48 -0.91
C GLU A 127 -19.33 18.54 -1.62
N ASP A 128 -19.98 19.02 -2.69
CA ASP A 128 -20.87 18.20 -3.50
C ASP A 128 -20.15 17.00 -4.13
N ASP A 129 -18.91 17.18 -4.61
CA ASP A 129 -18.08 16.11 -5.15
C ASP A 129 -17.82 15.05 -4.06
N ALA A 130 -17.45 15.47 -2.84
CA ALA A 130 -17.21 14.55 -1.73
C ALA A 130 -18.47 13.74 -1.38
N VAL A 131 -19.64 14.37 -1.36
CA VAL A 131 -20.93 13.69 -1.13
C VAL A 131 -21.22 12.69 -2.25
N ARG A 132 -20.99 13.05 -3.52
CA ARG A 132 -21.18 12.13 -4.65
C ARG A 132 -20.22 10.96 -4.60
N VAL A 133 -18.96 11.18 -4.22
CA VAL A 133 -17.96 10.11 -4.06
C VAL A 133 -18.38 9.16 -2.94
N LYS A 134 -18.79 9.66 -1.78
CA LYS A 134 -19.32 8.85 -0.68
C LYS A 134 -20.54 8.02 -1.12
N SER A 135 -21.46 8.63 -1.87
CA SER A 135 -22.64 7.95 -2.42
C SER A 135 -22.27 6.88 -3.46
N HIS A 136 -21.25 7.14 -4.28
CA HIS A 136 -20.71 6.17 -5.23
C HIS A 136 -20.10 4.96 -4.51
N ILE A 137 -19.39 5.19 -3.40
CA ILE A 137 -18.88 4.13 -2.53
C ILE A 137 -20.05 3.31 -1.96
N LYS A 138 -21.07 3.95 -1.38
CA LYS A 138 -22.27 3.28 -0.83
C LYS A 138 -22.87 2.28 -1.83
N ARG A 139 -23.15 2.75 -3.05
CA ARG A 139 -23.73 1.91 -4.11
C ARG A 139 -22.87 0.70 -4.47
N LYS A 140 -21.55 0.79 -4.31
CA LYS A 140 -20.62 -0.30 -4.60
C LYS A 140 -20.44 -1.28 -3.46
N ILE A 141 -20.90 -0.99 -2.26
CA ILE A 141 -20.71 -1.85 -1.08
C ILE A 141 -21.06 -3.32 -1.34
N PRO A 142 -22.22 -3.68 -1.94
CA PRO A 142 -22.56 -5.08 -2.18
C PRO A 142 -21.50 -5.80 -3.01
N TYR A 143 -21.05 -5.15 -4.09
CA TYR A 143 -19.99 -5.67 -4.96
C TYR A 143 -18.63 -5.75 -4.25
N LEU A 144 -18.28 -4.75 -3.45
CA LEU A 144 -17.02 -4.74 -2.68
C LEU A 144 -16.97 -5.85 -1.63
N ILE A 145 -18.10 -6.16 -1.00
CA ILE A 145 -18.22 -7.27 -0.04
C ILE A 145 -18.09 -8.62 -0.77
N GLU A 146 -18.77 -8.80 -1.91
CA GLU A 146 -18.67 -10.04 -2.68
C GLU A 146 -17.28 -10.28 -3.28
N LYS A 147 -16.67 -9.24 -3.90
CA LYS A 147 -15.31 -9.28 -4.42
C LYS A 147 -14.32 -9.70 -3.33
N LYS A 148 -14.49 -9.21 -2.10
CA LYS A 148 -13.67 -9.59 -0.95
C LYS A 148 -13.90 -11.02 -0.50
N ARG A 149 -15.16 -11.46 -0.33
CA ARG A 149 -15.44 -12.85 0.02
C ARG A 149 -14.81 -13.81 -0.98
N ALA A 150 -14.91 -13.50 -2.28
CA ALA A 150 -14.25 -14.29 -3.32
C ALA A 150 -12.72 -14.27 -3.22
N GLN A 151 -12.11 -13.12 -2.91
CA GLN A 151 -10.67 -13.00 -2.69
C GLN A 151 -10.17 -13.70 -1.42
N GLU A 152 -10.95 -13.64 -0.33
CA GLU A 152 -10.65 -14.32 0.94
C GLU A 152 -10.77 -15.83 0.80
N SER A 153 -11.84 -16.34 0.17
CA SER A 153 -11.96 -17.78 -0.15
C SER A 153 -10.87 -18.26 -1.14
N ALA A 154 -10.44 -17.41 -2.09
CA ALA A 154 -9.31 -17.71 -2.95
C ALA A 154 -7.98 -17.69 -2.16
N LYS A 155 -7.81 -16.78 -1.18
CA LYS A 155 -6.64 -16.73 -0.30
C LYS A 155 -6.56 -17.94 0.63
N GLU A 156 -7.68 -18.37 1.20
CA GLU A 156 -7.77 -19.58 2.02
C GLU A 156 -7.40 -20.84 1.22
N SER A 157 -7.67 -20.87 -0.09
CA SER A 157 -7.24 -21.97 -0.97
C SER A 157 -5.74 -21.93 -1.34
N VAL A 158 -5.05 -20.81 -1.12
CA VAL A 158 -3.62 -20.60 -1.44
C VAL A 158 -2.75 -20.60 -0.17
N GLU A 159 -3.34 -20.37 1.01
CA GLU A 159 -2.62 -20.32 2.30
C GLU A 159 -2.07 -21.67 2.80
N GLU A 160 -2.40 -22.81 2.17
CA GLU A 160 -1.88 -24.13 2.57
C GLU A 160 -0.62 -24.62 1.84
N THR A 161 -0.07 -23.87 0.88
CA THR A 161 1.30 -24.13 0.43
C THR A 161 2.08 -22.83 0.40
N VAL A 162 2.54 -22.39 1.58
CA VAL A 162 3.77 -21.60 1.64
C VAL A 162 4.78 -22.33 0.76
N ASP A 163 5.32 -21.66 -0.27
CA ASP A 163 6.32 -22.22 -1.17
C ASP A 163 7.61 -22.46 -0.38
N MET A 164 7.61 -23.56 0.38
CA MET A 164 8.72 -23.95 1.23
C MET A 164 9.97 -24.23 0.39
N ILE A 165 9.78 -24.61 -0.87
CA ILE A 165 10.86 -24.83 -1.84
C ILE A 165 11.48 -23.47 -2.20
N GLY A 166 10.67 -22.48 -2.60
CA GLY A 166 11.15 -21.13 -2.88
C GLY A 166 11.81 -20.46 -1.67
N MET A 167 11.28 -20.65 -0.47
CA MET A 167 11.93 -20.18 0.77
C MET A 167 13.25 -20.92 1.03
N ALA A 168 13.32 -22.24 0.83
CA ALA A 168 14.56 -22.99 0.97
C ALA A 168 15.62 -22.57 -0.06
N GLU A 169 15.22 -22.24 -1.28
CA GLU A 169 16.10 -21.68 -2.32
C GLU A 169 16.64 -20.31 -1.92
N GLN A 170 15.79 -19.43 -1.39
CA GLN A 170 16.24 -18.12 -0.88
C GLN A 170 17.22 -18.26 0.29
N ILE A 171 16.92 -19.13 1.25
CA ILE A 171 17.83 -19.43 2.38
C ILE A 171 19.17 -19.95 1.84
N THR A 172 19.13 -20.86 0.87
CA THR A 172 20.36 -21.42 0.26
C THR A 172 21.17 -20.33 -0.44
N ASN A 173 20.51 -19.40 -1.14
CA ASN A 173 21.18 -18.26 -1.77
C ASN A 173 21.84 -17.35 -0.73
N TYR A 174 21.14 -16.95 0.33
CA TYR A 174 21.73 -16.15 1.41
C TYR A 174 22.89 -16.87 2.09
N MET A 175 22.77 -18.17 2.34
CA MET A 175 23.84 -18.98 2.94
C MET A 175 25.07 -19.04 2.04
N SER A 176 24.90 -19.08 0.72
CA SER A 176 26.03 -19.09 -0.22
C SER A 176 26.80 -17.76 -0.18
N VAL A 177 26.10 -16.63 -0.13
CA VAL A 177 26.69 -15.29 -0.02
C VAL A 177 27.41 -15.12 1.31
N ILE A 178 26.76 -15.49 2.42
CA ILE A 178 27.36 -15.44 3.77
C ILE A 178 28.65 -16.27 3.79
N ARG A 179 28.61 -17.49 3.26
CA ARG A 179 29.80 -18.35 3.17
C ARG A 179 30.90 -17.71 2.34
N SER A 180 30.57 -17.10 1.20
CA SER A 180 31.54 -16.44 0.33
C SER A 180 32.22 -15.24 1.00
N ILE A 181 31.47 -14.45 1.77
CA ILE A 181 32.02 -13.34 2.55
C ILE A 181 32.94 -13.90 3.64
N LEU A 182 32.45 -14.86 4.43
CA LEU A 182 33.20 -15.40 5.56
C LEU A 182 34.44 -16.19 5.14
N SER A 183 34.45 -16.83 3.97
CA SER A 183 35.63 -17.56 3.47
C SER A 183 36.79 -16.65 3.06
N HIS A 184 36.51 -15.39 2.74
CA HIS A 184 37.51 -14.40 2.33
C HIS A 184 37.68 -13.28 3.36
N PHE A 185 36.99 -13.36 4.50
CA PHE A 185 37.12 -12.39 5.59
C PHE A 185 38.27 -12.78 6.51
N THR A 186 39.34 -11.98 6.49
CA THR A 186 40.52 -12.19 7.32
C THR A 186 40.69 -11.06 8.33
N ILE A 187 40.98 -11.40 9.58
CA ILE A 187 41.41 -10.44 10.60
C ILE A 187 42.89 -10.66 10.88
N GLU A 188 43.71 -9.65 10.62
CA GLU A 188 45.14 -9.66 10.94
C GLU A 188 45.47 -8.59 11.99
N LYS A 189 46.33 -8.95 12.95
CA LYS A 189 46.88 -7.99 13.92
C LYS A 189 48.22 -7.49 13.39
N LYS A 190 48.31 -6.21 13.03
CA LYS A 190 49.58 -5.55 12.67
C LYS A 190 50.01 -4.52 13.70
N LYS A 191 51.33 -4.32 13.79
CA LYS A 191 51.90 -3.16 14.50
C LYS A 191 51.76 -1.94 13.59
N THR A 192 51.05 -0.93 14.05
CA THR A 192 50.84 0.32 13.32
C THR A 192 52.13 1.12 13.24
N THR A 193 52.42 1.70 12.07
CA THR A 193 53.37 2.81 11.94
C THR A 193 52.73 4.10 12.47
N GLU A 194 53.54 5.10 12.85
CA GLU A 194 53.05 6.34 13.47
C GLU A 194 52.15 7.21 12.54
N GLN A 195 52.12 6.93 11.23
CA GLN A 195 51.27 7.63 10.26
C GLN A 195 50.22 6.71 9.63
N HIS A 196 48.95 7.08 9.77
CA HIS A 196 47.76 6.35 9.30
C HIS A 196 47.82 5.99 7.81
N GLU A 197 48.26 6.92 6.97
CA GLU A 197 48.40 6.72 5.53
C GLU A 197 49.39 5.60 5.18
N SER A 198 50.50 5.50 5.91
CA SER A 198 51.51 4.46 5.67
C SER A 198 50.97 3.06 5.98
N THR A 199 50.15 2.93 7.02
CA THR A 199 49.46 1.67 7.37
C THR A 199 48.41 1.31 6.32
N MET A 200 47.64 2.27 5.81
CA MET A 200 46.64 2.02 4.77
C MET A 200 47.29 1.53 3.47
N ARG A 201 48.39 2.17 3.03
CA ARG A 201 49.15 1.75 1.85
C ARG A 201 49.73 0.35 2.00
N GLU A 202 50.23 0.01 3.19
CA GLU A 202 50.77 -1.33 3.46
C GLU A 202 49.67 -2.41 3.41
N LEU A 203 48.49 -2.12 3.95
CA LEU A 203 47.34 -3.03 3.90
C LEU A 203 46.86 -3.25 2.46
N MET A 204 46.70 -2.18 1.67
CA MET A 204 46.22 -2.32 0.29
C MET A 204 47.21 -3.06 -0.62
N ARG A 205 48.52 -2.85 -0.45
CA ARG A 205 49.56 -3.62 -1.18
C ARG A 205 49.58 -5.09 -0.79
N GLN A 206 49.28 -5.41 0.46
CA GLN A 206 49.19 -6.79 0.89
C GLN A 206 47.96 -7.48 0.27
N VAL A 207 46.81 -6.81 0.24
CA VAL A 207 45.59 -7.32 -0.41
C VAL A 207 45.80 -7.52 -1.93
N GLU A 208 46.55 -6.62 -2.58
CA GLU A 208 46.99 -6.76 -3.98
C GLU A 208 47.95 -7.94 -4.18
N SER A 209 48.91 -8.15 -3.27
CA SER A 209 49.83 -9.29 -3.34
C SER A 209 49.13 -10.66 -3.18
N GLN A 210 47.98 -10.67 -2.52
CA GLN A 210 47.12 -11.85 -2.37
C GLN A 210 46.15 -12.03 -3.56
N GLY A 211 46.18 -11.13 -4.56
CA GLY A 211 45.37 -11.21 -5.77
C GLY A 211 43.92 -10.73 -5.61
N TYR A 212 43.57 -10.09 -4.50
CA TYR A 212 42.22 -9.56 -4.26
C TYR A 212 42.04 -8.12 -4.77
N LEU A 213 43.11 -7.48 -5.23
CA LEU A 213 43.13 -6.10 -5.70
C LEU A 213 44.14 -5.96 -6.84
N GLU A 214 43.82 -5.13 -7.84
CA GLU A 214 44.70 -4.93 -9.01
C GLU A 214 45.45 -3.58 -8.99
N ARG A 215 44.97 -2.60 -8.20
CA ARG A 215 45.48 -1.22 -8.17
C ARG A 215 45.49 -0.66 -6.74
N ALA A 216 46.39 -1.16 -5.90
CA ALA A 216 46.45 -0.81 -4.47
C ALA A 216 46.60 0.70 -4.21
N ASP A 217 47.47 1.38 -4.95
CA ASP A 217 47.77 2.79 -4.69
C ASP A 217 46.56 3.71 -4.99
N GLU A 218 45.70 3.36 -5.96
CA GLU A 218 44.50 4.13 -6.29
C GLU A 218 43.35 3.91 -5.30
N VAL A 219 43.15 2.66 -4.89
CA VAL A 219 42.18 2.34 -3.84
C VAL A 219 42.61 2.97 -2.51
N THR A 220 43.90 3.00 -2.23
CA THR A 220 44.42 3.71 -1.04
C THR A 220 44.13 5.20 -1.11
N ALA A 221 44.34 5.85 -2.26
CA ALA A 221 44.04 7.27 -2.43
C ALA A 221 42.56 7.57 -2.20
N GLY A 222 41.65 6.76 -2.77
CA GLY A 222 40.20 6.92 -2.57
C GLY A 222 39.70 6.59 -1.16
N LEU A 223 40.45 5.82 -0.36
CA LEU A 223 40.12 5.53 1.05
C LEU A 223 40.67 6.60 2.03
N LEU A 224 41.58 7.45 1.58
CA LEU A 224 42.22 8.50 2.39
C LEU A 224 41.70 9.92 2.09
N GLU A 225 40.87 10.07 1.05
CA GLU A 225 40.01 11.25 0.83
C GLU A 225 38.80 11.27 1.78
#